data_AF-A0A1E4LGH8-F1
#
_entry.id   AF-A0A1E4LGH8-F1
#
_cell.length_a   1.000
_cell.length_b   1.000
_cell.length_c   1.000
_cell.angle_alpha   90.00
_cell.angle_beta   90.00
_cell.angle_gamma   90.00
#
_symmetry.space_group_name_H-M   'P 1'
#
loop_
_entity.id
_entity.type
_entity.pdbx_description
1 polymer ?
#
loop_
_entity_poly.entity_id
_entity_poly.type
_entity_poly.pdbx_seq_one_letter_code
_entity_poly.pdbx_strand_id
1 'polypeptide(L)'
;MNERDLLRQIIESCDDALKESFLRRMDLSLRVARANLERKLPIYDAAADQAALRYICDGLSPELTRSAQVLWKTLLRMSRGRQYRFFIENDPDLKLAHESDLVPALGEGTLACIEDAAVLVSSTLHREVEICHSIAAALTSVEKGKTAFAALTVESLYETEWLYSMIAQRPLYVNAIRRTKEGPLIVLLSRTLATPGYVDPVVSIAFIIPSEHGTLAQAISVLSDHRLNIEFLQFKKCSYEDIEDACLVVIDLSGDIASVDVRSSLFQLATELPFFRVVGFRESVDV
;
A
#
# COMPACT_ATOMS: atom_id res chain seq x y z
N MET A 1 -6.71 -41.61 31.78
CA MET A 1 -6.81 -40.38 30.96
C MET A 1 -7.89 -39.52 31.58
N ASN A 2 -7.60 -38.29 31.99
CA ASN A 2 -8.60 -37.42 32.61
C ASN A 2 -9.45 -36.72 31.53
N GLU A 3 -10.59 -36.13 31.91
CA GLU A 3 -11.50 -35.44 31.00
C GLU A 3 -10.82 -34.33 30.18
N ARG A 4 -9.89 -33.59 30.80
CA ARG A 4 -9.11 -32.54 30.13
C ARG A 4 -8.23 -33.11 29.01
N ASP A 5 -7.61 -34.25 29.22
CA ASP A 5 -6.76 -34.90 28.22
C ASP A 5 -7.62 -35.40 27.04
N LEU A 6 -8.82 -35.91 27.30
CA LEU A 6 -9.77 -36.28 26.24
C LEU A 6 -10.24 -35.06 25.42
N LEU A 7 -10.59 -33.95 26.09
CA LEU A 7 -11.00 -32.71 25.40
C LEU A 7 -9.89 -32.16 24.51
N ARG A 8 -8.62 -32.26 24.95
CA ARG A 8 -7.47 -31.86 24.12
C ARG A 8 -7.31 -32.74 22.89
N GLN A 9 -7.47 -34.06 23.00
CA GLN A 9 -7.44 -34.96 21.85
C GLN A 9 -8.56 -34.65 20.84
N ILE A 10 -9.74 -34.24 21.32
CA ILE A 10 -10.84 -33.81 20.44
C ILE A 10 -10.47 -32.52 19.71
N ILE A 11 -9.85 -31.54 20.39
CA ILE A 11 -9.37 -30.30 19.76
C ILE A 11 -8.31 -30.61 18.70
N GLU A 12 -7.34 -31.48 18.99
CA GLU A 12 -6.32 -31.90 18.03
C GLU A 12 -6.94 -32.50 16.76
N SER A 13 -7.96 -33.36 16.91
CA SER A 13 -8.69 -33.91 15.76
C SER A 13 -9.45 -32.85 14.96
N CYS A 14 -9.99 -31.82 15.62
CA CYS A 14 -10.61 -30.68 14.94
C CYS A 14 -9.57 -29.86 14.15
N ASP A 15 -8.39 -29.63 14.72
CA ASP A 15 -7.31 -28.88 14.08
C ASP A 15 -6.79 -29.60 12.83
N ASP A 16 -6.71 -30.94 12.86
CA ASP A 16 -6.37 -31.74 11.68
C ASP A 16 -7.40 -31.60 10.55
N ALA A 17 -8.70 -31.63 10.88
CA ALA A 17 -9.76 -31.42 9.90
C ALA A 17 -9.77 -29.99 9.33
N LEU A 18 -9.47 -28.99 10.17
CA LEU A 18 -9.31 -27.59 9.74
C LEU A 18 -8.12 -27.43 8.79
N LYS A 19 -6.99 -28.09 9.09
CA LYS A 19 -5.80 -28.08 8.23
C LYS A 19 -6.09 -28.70 6.87
N GLU A 20 -6.76 -29.85 6.80
CA GLU A 20 -7.13 -30.48 5.53
C GLU A 20 -8.05 -29.55 4.70
N SER A 21 -9.05 -28.98 5.35
CA SER A 21 -10.00 -28.04 4.73
C SER A 21 -9.29 -26.78 4.21
N PHE A 22 -8.35 -26.25 4.98
CA PHE A 22 -7.53 -25.11 4.60
C PHE A 22 -6.69 -25.40 3.35
N LEU A 23 -5.97 -26.52 3.32
CA LEU A 23 -5.14 -26.92 2.18
C LEU A 23 -5.97 -27.06 0.90
N ARG A 24 -7.11 -27.75 0.99
CA ARG A 24 -8.04 -27.91 -0.14
C ARG A 24 -8.55 -26.57 -0.65
N ARG A 25 -8.89 -25.64 0.25
CA ARG A 25 -9.32 -24.29 -0.12
C ARG A 25 -8.23 -23.52 -0.86
N MET A 26 -6.99 -23.57 -0.37
CA MET A 26 -5.86 -22.86 -1.00
C MET A 26 -5.55 -23.37 -2.40
N ASP A 27 -5.66 -24.69 -2.65
CA ASP A 27 -5.53 -25.28 -3.98
C ASP A 27 -6.66 -24.81 -4.92
N LEU A 28 -7.91 -24.89 -4.46
CA LEU A 28 -9.07 -24.44 -5.24
C LEU A 28 -8.98 -22.96 -5.57
N SER A 29 -8.48 -22.12 -4.67
CA SER A 29 -8.27 -20.69 -4.93
C SER A 29 -7.32 -20.45 -6.11
N LEU A 30 -6.24 -21.23 -6.23
CA LEU A 30 -5.34 -21.12 -7.39
C LEU A 30 -5.99 -21.60 -8.69
N ARG A 31 -6.83 -22.64 -8.62
CA ARG A 31 -7.59 -23.10 -9.78
C ARG A 31 -8.61 -22.06 -10.24
N VAL A 32 -9.24 -21.34 -9.31
CA VAL A 32 -10.10 -20.19 -9.61
C VAL A 32 -9.28 -19.08 -10.28
N ALA A 33 -8.10 -18.74 -9.75
CA ALA A 33 -7.23 -17.73 -10.36
C ALA A 33 -6.88 -18.06 -11.82
N ARG A 34 -6.51 -19.31 -12.10
CA ARG A 34 -6.23 -19.80 -13.47
C ARG A 34 -7.42 -19.61 -14.39
N ALA A 35 -8.60 -20.07 -13.96
CA ALA A 35 -9.82 -19.94 -14.74
C ALA A 35 -10.22 -18.48 -14.98
N ASN A 36 -10.01 -17.61 -13.98
CA ASN A 36 -10.28 -16.18 -14.08
C ASN A 36 -9.32 -15.50 -15.06
N LEU A 37 -8.03 -15.84 -15.04
CA LEU A 37 -7.05 -15.31 -15.98
C LEU A 37 -7.39 -15.69 -17.43
N GLU A 38 -7.66 -16.98 -17.70
CA GLU A 38 -8.05 -17.47 -19.02
C GLU A 38 -9.30 -16.77 -19.59
N ARG A 39 -10.24 -16.44 -18.71
CA ARG A 39 -11.53 -15.84 -19.05
C ARG A 39 -11.55 -14.31 -18.89
N LYS A 40 -10.45 -13.70 -18.45
CA LYS A 40 -10.34 -12.28 -18.13
C LYS A 40 -11.40 -11.79 -17.13
N LEU A 41 -11.67 -12.59 -16.10
CA LEU A 41 -12.59 -12.26 -15.01
C LEU A 41 -11.85 -11.59 -13.84
N PRO A 42 -12.50 -10.67 -13.11
CA PRO A 42 -11.90 -10.05 -11.93
C PRO A 42 -11.70 -11.06 -10.79
N ILE A 43 -10.69 -10.81 -9.95
CA ILE A 43 -10.41 -11.63 -8.76
C ILE A 43 -11.39 -11.31 -7.63
N TYR A 44 -11.70 -10.03 -7.44
CA TYR A 44 -12.50 -9.56 -6.31
C TYR A 44 -13.97 -9.36 -6.70
N ASP A 45 -14.86 -9.95 -5.89
CA ASP A 45 -16.31 -9.73 -5.93
C ASP A 45 -16.80 -9.53 -4.49
N ALA A 46 -17.06 -8.27 -4.13
CA ALA A 46 -17.51 -7.89 -2.79
C ALA A 46 -18.87 -8.52 -2.43
N ALA A 47 -19.77 -8.67 -3.41
CA ALA A 47 -21.10 -9.22 -3.18
C ALA A 47 -21.04 -10.73 -2.90
N ALA A 48 -20.21 -11.46 -3.67
CA ALA A 48 -19.96 -12.88 -3.44
C ALA A 48 -19.33 -13.15 -2.07
N ASP A 49 -18.34 -12.33 -1.67
CA ASP A 49 -17.71 -12.42 -0.35
C ASP A 49 -18.72 -12.20 0.79
N GLN A 50 -19.56 -11.16 0.68
CA GLN A 50 -20.60 -10.88 1.66
C GLN A 50 -21.63 -12.00 1.74
N ALA A 51 -22.04 -12.58 0.61
CA ALA A 51 -22.95 -13.71 0.58
C ALA A 51 -22.35 -14.95 1.26
N ALA A 52 -21.07 -15.25 1.01
CA ALA A 52 -20.35 -16.35 1.66
C ALA A 52 -20.28 -16.15 3.19
N LEU A 53 -19.94 -14.94 3.65
CA LEU A 53 -19.90 -14.63 5.09
C LEU A 53 -21.27 -14.77 5.75
N ARG A 54 -22.35 -14.31 5.11
CA ARG A 54 -23.72 -14.49 5.61
C ARG A 54 -24.07 -15.97 5.74
N TYR A 55 -23.76 -16.77 4.74
CA TYR A 55 -24.02 -18.21 4.75
C TYR A 55 -23.27 -18.92 5.89
N ILE A 56 -21.98 -18.62 6.08
CA ILE A 56 -21.16 -19.26 7.12
C ILE A 56 -21.61 -18.89 8.53
N CYS A 57 -22.09 -17.66 8.71
CA CYS A 57 -22.54 -17.16 10.01
C CYS A 57 -24.00 -17.51 10.33
N ASP A 58 -24.74 -18.10 9.37
CA ASP A 58 -26.15 -18.43 9.57
C ASP A 58 -26.32 -19.46 10.70
N GLY A 59 -27.26 -19.20 11.60
CA GLY A 59 -27.54 -20.06 12.76
C GLY A 59 -26.51 -20.02 13.90
N LEU A 60 -25.43 -19.24 13.81
CA LEU A 60 -24.46 -19.08 14.90
C LEU A 60 -24.95 -18.11 15.99
N SER A 61 -24.50 -18.32 17.24
CA SER A 61 -24.74 -17.36 18.32
C SER A 61 -24.01 -16.04 18.05
N PRO A 62 -24.48 -14.89 18.59
CA PRO A 62 -23.83 -13.60 18.35
C PRO A 62 -22.33 -13.55 18.68
N GLU A 63 -21.90 -14.28 19.70
CA GLU A 63 -20.50 -14.39 20.07
C GLU A 63 -19.69 -15.16 19.02
N LEU A 64 -20.16 -16.34 18.62
CA LEU A 64 -19.50 -17.18 17.62
C LEU A 64 -19.52 -16.54 16.23
N THR A 65 -20.57 -15.80 15.89
CA THR A 65 -20.67 -15.03 14.64
C THR A 65 -19.50 -14.05 14.50
N ARG A 66 -19.14 -13.32 15.56
CA ARG A 66 -18.01 -12.37 15.50
C ARG A 66 -16.68 -13.09 15.23
N SER A 67 -16.41 -14.17 15.95
CA SER A 67 -15.18 -14.96 15.78
C SER A 67 -15.13 -15.62 14.39
N ALA A 68 -16.24 -16.17 13.91
CA ALA A 68 -16.35 -16.74 12.58
C ALA A 68 -16.12 -15.68 11.49
N GLN A 69 -16.71 -14.48 11.62
CA GLN A 69 -16.48 -13.41 10.64
C GLN A 69 -15.00 -13.05 10.50
N VAL A 70 -14.27 -12.93 11.62
CA VAL A 70 -12.83 -12.61 11.59
C VAL A 70 -12.03 -13.73 10.91
N LEU A 71 -12.28 -15.00 11.30
CA LEU A 71 -11.59 -16.15 10.72
C LEU A 71 -11.84 -16.26 9.21
N TRP A 72 -13.11 -16.17 8.78
CA TRP A 72 -13.44 -16.35 7.38
C TRP A 72 -13.06 -15.16 6.49
N LYS A 73 -13.11 -13.91 7.01
CA LYS A 73 -12.51 -12.76 6.31
C LYS A 73 -11.01 -12.98 6.09
N THR A 74 -10.31 -13.49 7.10
CA THR A 74 -8.88 -13.83 7.00
C THR A 74 -8.64 -14.91 5.93
N LEU A 75 -9.43 -15.98 5.93
CA LEU A 75 -9.33 -17.04 4.91
C LEU A 75 -9.62 -16.54 3.49
N LEU A 76 -10.63 -15.70 3.32
CA LEU A 76 -10.99 -15.10 2.02
C LEU A 76 -9.86 -14.21 1.51
N ARG A 77 -9.34 -13.32 2.36
CA ARG A 77 -8.22 -12.42 2.06
C ARG A 77 -6.96 -13.20 1.66
N MET A 78 -6.57 -14.23 2.43
CA MET A 78 -5.44 -15.10 2.10
C MET A 78 -5.65 -15.86 0.78
N SER A 79 -6.88 -16.32 0.53
CA SER A 79 -7.23 -16.98 -0.74
C SER A 79 -6.98 -16.02 -1.91
N ARG A 80 -7.51 -14.78 -1.82
CA ARG A 80 -7.30 -13.76 -2.85
C ARG A 80 -5.85 -13.33 -2.99
N GLY A 81 -5.09 -13.20 -1.90
CA GLY A 81 -3.65 -12.91 -1.95
C GLY A 81 -2.90 -13.91 -2.84
N ARG A 82 -3.22 -15.20 -2.75
CA ARG A 82 -2.67 -16.22 -3.67
C ARG A 82 -3.10 -16.02 -5.12
N GLN A 83 -4.32 -15.54 -5.38
CA GLN A 83 -4.81 -15.26 -6.73
C GLN A 83 -4.11 -14.04 -7.32
N TYR A 84 -3.97 -12.94 -6.57
CA TYR A 84 -3.23 -11.76 -7.03
C TYR A 84 -1.78 -12.08 -7.35
N ARG A 85 -1.11 -12.85 -6.47
CA ARG A 85 0.23 -13.35 -6.75
C ARG A 85 0.30 -14.16 -8.04
N PHE A 86 -0.65 -15.08 -8.23
CA PHE A 86 -0.72 -15.87 -9.46
C PHE A 86 -0.83 -14.99 -10.71
N PHE A 87 -1.67 -13.95 -10.67
CA PHE A 87 -1.78 -12.99 -11.79
C PHE A 87 -0.47 -12.24 -12.04
N ILE A 88 0.18 -11.71 -10.99
CA ILE A 88 1.48 -11.03 -11.12
C ILE A 88 2.55 -11.93 -11.76
N GLU A 89 2.55 -13.22 -11.42
CA GLU A 89 3.55 -14.18 -11.94
C GLU A 89 3.22 -14.73 -13.33
N ASN A 90 1.95 -14.73 -13.75
CA ASN A 90 1.50 -15.47 -14.96
C ASN A 90 0.82 -14.60 -16.02
N ASP A 91 0.49 -13.34 -15.72
CA ASP A 91 -0.01 -12.37 -16.69
C ASP A 91 1.10 -11.38 -17.07
N PRO A 92 1.80 -11.58 -18.21
CA PRO A 92 2.89 -10.70 -18.63
C PRO A 92 2.41 -9.30 -19.04
N ASP A 93 1.13 -9.16 -19.38
CA ASP A 93 0.53 -7.90 -19.84
C ASP A 93 -0.02 -7.08 -18.67
N LEU A 94 -0.11 -7.67 -17.47
CA LEU A 94 -0.58 -6.99 -16.27
C LEU A 94 0.39 -5.88 -15.86
N LYS A 95 -0.10 -4.64 -15.95
CA LYS A 95 0.58 -3.43 -15.48
C LYS A 95 -0.19 -2.77 -14.35
N LEU A 96 0.50 -2.50 -13.25
CA LEU A 96 -0.07 -1.73 -12.14
C LEU A 96 -0.03 -0.24 -12.46
N ALA A 97 -0.93 0.55 -11.87
CA ALA A 97 -1.13 1.96 -12.23
C ALA A 97 0.14 2.82 -12.17
N HIS A 98 1.05 2.56 -11.23
CA HIS A 98 2.30 3.31 -11.08
C HIS A 98 3.40 2.86 -12.06
N GLU A 99 3.25 1.71 -12.71
CA GLU A 99 4.30 1.12 -13.55
C GLU A 99 4.52 1.89 -14.86
N SER A 100 3.54 2.66 -15.31
CA SER A 100 3.70 3.56 -16.47
C SER A 100 4.64 4.74 -16.19
N ASP A 101 4.83 5.06 -14.91
CA ASP A 101 5.61 6.23 -14.49
C ASP A 101 7.03 5.83 -14.04
N LEU A 102 7.38 4.54 -14.09
CA LEU A 102 8.69 4.04 -13.70
C LEU A 102 9.76 4.48 -14.68
N VAL A 103 10.87 4.99 -14.14
CA VAL A 103 12.07 5.36 -14.90
C VAL A 103 13.32 4.77 -14.24
N PRO A 104 14.38 4.39 -14.99
CA PRO A 104 15.57 3.81 -14.39
C PRO A 104 16.29 4.75 -13.41
N ALA A 105 16.26 6.05 -13.67
CA ALA A 105 16.82 7.08 -12.80
C ALA A 105 16.11 8.40 -13.05
N LEU A 106 16.18 9.33 -12.08
CA LEU A 106 15.76 10.70 -12.31
C LEU A 106 16.70 11.38 -13.31
N GLY A 107 16.12 12.06 -14.28
CA GLY A 107 16.86 12.83 -15.28
C GLY A 107 17.41 14.15 -14.73
N GLU A 108 17.90 14.99 -15.63
CA GLU A 108 18.24 16.38 -15.33
C GLU A 108 17.03 17.31 -15.42
N GLY A 109 17.10 18.44 -14.74
CA GLY A 109 16.04 19.44 -14.79
C GLY A 109 16.01 20.40 -13.60
N THR A 110 15.22 21.45 -13.76
CA THR A 110 15.01 22.51 -12.76
C THR A 110 14.10 22.04 -11.62
N LEU A 111 14.34 22.57 -10.43
CA LEU A 111 13.59 22.33 -9.21
C LEU A 111 12.68 23.50 -8.87
N ALA A 112 11.43 23.25 -8.54
CA ALA A 112 10.58 24.22 -7.86
C ALA A 112 10.68 24.07 -6.33
N CYS A 113 10.90 25.16 -5.62
CA CYS A 113 10.74 25.19 -4.16
C CYS A 113 10.30 26.58 -3.68
N ILE A 114 9.99 26.72 -2.39
CA ILE A 114 9.72 28.03 -1.79
C ILE A 114 11.02 28.80 -1.53
N GLU A 115 10.92 30.12 -1.42
CA GLU A 115 12.07 31.02 -1.24
C GLU A 115 12.94 30.64 -0.04
N ASP A 116 12.31 30.37 1.12
CA ASP A 116 13.00 30.01 2.37
C ASP A 116 13.86 28.74 2.24
N ALA A 117 13.49 27.81 1.35
CA ALA A 117 14.20 26.56 1.14
C ALA A 117 15.25 26.64 0.01
N ALA A 118 15.27 27.71 -0.78
CA ALA A 118 16.00 27.74 -2.06
C ALA A 118 17.51 27.55 -1.90
N VAL A 119 18.12 28.20 -0.91
CA VAL A 119 19.58 28.10 -0.66
C VAL A 119 19.95 26.68 -0.22
N LEU A 120 19.19 26.11 0.71
CA LEU A 120 19.42 24.77 1.24
C LEU A 120 19.21 23.70 0.17
N VAL A 121 18.14 23.81 -0.61
CA VAL A 121 17.81 22.90 -1.72
C VAL A 121 18.88 22.97 -2.81
N SER A 122 19.26 24.18 -3.25
CA SER A 122 20.26 24.35 -4.31
C SER A 122 21.63 23.81 -3.89
N SER A 123 22.05 24.06 -2.65
CA SER A 123 23.34 23.58 -2.13
C SER A 123 23.38 22.07 -1.88
N THR A 124 22.25 21.45 -1.54
CA THR A 124 22.17 20.01 -1.25
C THR A 124 21.95 19.16 -2.50
N LEU A 125 21.07 19.60 -3.40
CA LEU A 125 20.70 18.83 -4.60
C LEU A 125 21.51 19.23 -5.83
N HIS A 126 22.34 20.28 -5.75
CA HIS A 126 23.20 20.77 -6.83
C HIS A 126 22.46 21.02 -8.14
N ARG A 127 21.26 21.60 -8.05
CA ARG A 127 20.34 21.85 -9.17
C ARG A 127 19.87 23.29 -9.17
N GLU A 128 19.52 23.78 -10.36
CA GLU A 128 18.94 25.10 -10.54
C GLU A 128 17.53 25.16 -9.93
N VAL A 129 17.25 26.24 -9.20
CA VAL A 129 16.02 26.40 -8.42
C VAL A 129 15.17 27.53 -8.99
N GLU A 130 13.91 27.22 -9.29
CA GLU A 130 12.85 28.16 -9.57
C GLU A 130 12.03 28.42 -8.30
N ILE A 131 12.09 29.66 -7.81
CA ILE A 131 11.39 30.06 -6.59
C ILE A 131 9.89 30.21 -6.85
N CYS A 132 9.09 29.53 -6.04
CA CYS A 132 7.64 29.57 -6.04
C CYS A 132 7.11 30.27 -4.78
N HIS A 133 5.96 30.93 -4.89
CA HIS A 133 5.33 31.66 -3.79
C HIS A 133 4.66 30.75 -2.73
N SER A 134 4.53 29.45 -2.99
CA SER A 134 3.98 28.47 -2.05
C SER A 134 4.38 27.04 -2.41
N ILE A 135 4.27 26.13 -1.44
CA ILE A 135 4.43 24.68 -1.65
C ILE A 135 3.44 24.18 -2.72
N ALA A 136 2.18 24.61 -2.63
CA ALA A 136 1.15 24.23 -3.60
C ALA A 136 1.51 24.67 -5.03
N ALA A 137 2.09 25.86 -5.19
CA ALA A 137 2.58 26.35 -6.48
C ALA A 137 3.78 25.54 -7.00
N ALA A 138 4.71 25.15 -6.13
CA ALA A 138 5.84 24.31 -6.50
C ALA A 138 5.37 22.92 -7.01
N LEU A 139 4.44 22.28 -6.29
CA LEU A 139 3.85 21.00 -6.73
C LEU A 139 3.11 21.16 -8.08
N THR A 140 2.33 22.23 -8.22
CA THR A 140 1.60 22.54 -9.46
C THR A 140 2.54 22.80 -10.65
N SER A 141 3.71 23.38 -10.40
CA SER A 141 4.74 23.61 -11.43
C SER A 141 5.21 22.30 -12.05
N VAL A 142 5.43 21.28 -11.22
CA VAL A 142 5.85 19.94 -11.65
C VAL A 142 4.73 19.20 -12.36
N GLU A 143 3.50 19.27 -11.84
CA GLU A 143 2.32 18.69 -12.50
C GLU A 143 2.15 19.21 -13.93
N LYS A 144 2.31 20.52 -14.11
CA LYS A 144 2.22 21.19 -15.42
C LYS A 144 3.46 21.01 -16.30
N GLY A 145 4.51 20.35 -15.80
CA GLY A 145 5.77 20.13 -16.53
C GLY A 145 6.60 21.40 -16.74
N LYS A 146 6.37 22.45 -15.95
CA LYS A 146 7.18 23.68 -16.01
C LYS A 146 8.56 23.46 -15.39
N THR A 147 8.59 22.76 -14.25
CA THR A 147 9.82 22.27 -13.61
C THR A 147 9.81 20.74 -13.60
N ALA A 148 10.99 20.13 -13.63
CA ALA A 148 11.10 18.67 -13.61
C ALA A 148 10.80 18.10 -12.21
N PHE A 149 11.14 18.87 -11.18
CA PHE A 149 11.12 18.43 -9.79
C PHE A 149 10.52 19.48 -8.87
N ALA A 150 10.06 19.03 -7.70
CA ALA A 150 9.78 19.90 -6.56
C ALA A 150 10.62 19.43 -5.37
N ALA A 151 11.18 20.37 -4.62
CA ALA A 151 11.84 20.10 -3.36
C ALA A 151 11.13 20.82 -2.22
N LEU A 152 10.84 20.07 -1.16
CA LEU A 152 10.17 20.56 0.05
C LEU A 152 11.05 20.26 1.26
N THR A 153 10.97 21.09 2.28
CA THR A 153 11.64 20.85 3.56
C THR A 153 10.64 20.32 4.59
N VAL A 154 11.04 19.29 5.34
CA VAL A 154 10.29 18.76 6.49
C VAL A 154 11.22 18.67 7.69
N GLU A 155 10.73 18.93 8.89
CA GLU A 155 11.56 18.89 10.11
C GLU A 155 11.96 17.46 10.48
N SER A 156 11.08 16.48 10.21
CA SER A 156 11.27 15.09 10.57
C SER A 156 10.48 14.16 9.66
N LEU A 157 10.89 12.89 9.56
CA LEU A 157 10.15 11.83 8.87
C LEU A 157 8.75 11.63 9.46
N TYR A 158 8.58 11.93 10.75
CA TYR A 158 7.32 11.80 11.47
C TYR A 158 6.36 12.98 11.27
N GLU A 159 6.82 14.08 10.65
CA GLU A 159 6.03 15.29 10.39
C GLU A 159 5.68 15.44 8.90
N THR A 160 5.32 14.31 8.27
CA THR A 160 5.06 14.22 6.83
C THR A 160 3.57 14.10 6.49
N GLU A 161 2.67 14.09 7.48
CA GLU A 161 1.22 13.96 7.26
C GLU A 161 0.72 14.96 6.21
N TRP A 162 0.99 16.25 6.42
CA TRP A 162 0.51 17.32 5.54
C TRP A 162 1.02 17.15 4.10
N LEU A 163 2.26 16.67 3.93
CA LEU A 163 2.88 16.43 2.64
C LEU A 163 2.10 15.36 1.88
N TYR A 164 1.86 14.21 2.52
CA TYR A 164 1.13 13.12 1.89
C TYR A 164 -0.34 13.47 1.64
N SER A 165 -0.98 14.23 2.53
CA SER A 165 -2.31 14.80 2.29
C SER A 165 -2.34 15.69 1.03
N MET A 166 -1.29 16.47 0.78
CA MET A 166 -1.21 17.31 -0.41
C MET A 166 -1.03 16.48 -1.69
N ILE A 167 -0.22 15.40 -1.66
CA ILE A 167 0.18 14.67 -2.87
C ILE A 167 -0.62 13.39 -3.15
N ALA A 168 -1.41 12.88 -2.21
CA ALA A 168 -2.08 11.58 -2.34
C ALA A 168 -2.84 11.45 -3.66
N GLN A 169 -3.60 12.48 -4.05
CA GLN A 169 -4.41 12.49 -5.28
C GLN A 169 -3.75 13.22 -6.47
N ARG A 170 -2.49 13.67 -6.33
CA ARG A 170 -1.75 14.36 -7.40
C ARG A 170 -0.81 13.39 -8.10
N PRO A 171 -0.54 13.49 -9.42
CA PRO A 171 0.37 12.60 -10.13
C PRO A 171 1.85 12.92 -9.83
N LEU A 172 2.22 12.91 -8.56
CA LEU A 172 3.55 13.22 -8.03
C LEU A 172 4.00 12.12 -7.09
N TYR A 173 5.28 11.77 -7.17
CA TYR A 173 5.91 10.71 -6.40
C TYR A 173 7.08 11.26 -5.59
N VAL A 174 7.18 10.83 -4.33
CA VAL A 174 8.38 11.03 -3.51
C VAL A 174 9.47 10.07 -4.00
N ASN A 175 10.56 10.63 -4.49
CA ASN A 175 11.70 9.87 -5.02
C ASN A 175 12.92 9.86 -4.09
N ALA A 176 12.99 10.79 -3.15
CA ALA A 176 14.02 10.80 -2.12
C ALA A 176 13.59 11.62 -0.90
N ILE A 177 14.09 11.22 0.26
CA ILE A 177 14.14 12.07 1.45
C ILE A 177 15.60 12.11 1.88
N ARG A 178 16.20 13.30 1.95
CA ARG A 178 17.63 13.47 2.21
C ARG A 178 17.85 14.32 3.45
N ARG A 179 18.70 13.85 4.37
CA ARG A 179 19.15 14.64 5.51
C ARG A 179 20.02 15.80 5.03
N THR A 180 19.80 16.98 5.60
CA THR A 180 20.69 18.12 5.38
C THR A 180 21.64 18.31 6.56
N LYS A 181 22.68 19.11 6.38
CA LYS A 181 23.62 19.46 7.46
C LYS A 181 22.99 20.38 8.50
N GLU A 182 21.93 21.09 8.13
CA GLU A 182 21.34 22.20 8.91
C GLU A 182 20.11 21.78 9.71
N GLY A 183 19.74 20.49 9.70
CA GLY A 183 18.62 19.95 10.48
C GLY A 183 17.50 19.37 9.63
N PRO A 184 16.80 20.17 8.79
CA PRO A 184 15.60 19.69 8.11
C PRO A 184 15.95 18.67 7.03
N LEU A 185 14.98 17.83 6.68
CA LEU A 185 15.06 16.90 5.57
C LEU A 185 14.53 17.55 4.29
N ILE A 186 15.15 17.22 3.16
CA ILE A 186 14.63 17.59 1.84
C ILE A 186 13.89 16.41 1.25
N VAL A 187 12.64 16.63 0.88
CA VAL A 187 11.81 15.70 0.11
C VAL A 187 11.84 16.09 -1.36
N LEU A 188 12.27 15.17 -2.22
CA LEU A 188 12.32 15.34 -3.67
C LEU A 188 11.10 14.67 -4.32
N LEU A 189 10.32 15.44 -5.09
CA LEU A 189 9.15 14.98 -5.79
C LEU A 189 9.28 15.14 -7.30
N SER A 190 8.68 14.22 -8.06
CA SER A 190 8.59 14.31 -9.53
C SER A 190 7.34 13.61 -10.06
N ARG A 191 7.05 13.76 -11.36
CA ARG A 191 5.96 13.02 -12.03
C ARG A 191 6.32 11.57 -12.34
N THR A 192 7.59 11.22 -12.24
CA THR A 192 8.11 9.87 -12.52
C THR A 192 8.55 9.20 -11.21
N LEU A 193 8.67 7.88 -11.23
CA LEU A 193 9.09 7.08 -10.10
C LEU A 193 10.40 6.37 -10.45
N ALA A 194 11.51 6.85 -9.89
CA ALA A 194 12.83 6.36 -10.22
C ALA A 194 13.17 5.04 -9.52
N THR A 195 13.81 4.12 -10.25
CA THR A 195 14.24 2.81 -9.74
C THR A 195 15.73 2.55 -9.98
N PRO A 196 16.65 3.37 -9.42
CA PRO A 196 18.09 3.29 -9.69
C PRO A 196 18.78 2.08 -9.03
N GLY A 197 18.04 1.20 -8.35
CA GLY A 197 18.58 0.09 -7.56
C GLY A 197 19.01 0.54 -6.17
N TYR A 198 18.06 0.96 -5.33
CA TYR A 198 18.31 1.44 -3.98
C TYR A 198 18.83 0.33 -3.05
N VAL A 199 19.65 0.74 -2.06
CA VAL A 199 19.96 -0.09 -0.90
C VAL A 199 18.81 0.06 0.11
N ASP A 200 18.28 -1.03 0.66
CA ASP A 200 17.13 -1.00 1.58
C ASP A 200 15.95 -0.15 1.06
N PRO A 201 15.34 -0.55 -0.07
CA PRO A 201 14.28 0.22 -0.70
C PRO A 201 13.01 0.30 0.15
N VAL A 202 12.36 1.47 0.10
CA VAL A 202 11.10 1.79 0.77
C VAL A 202 10.05 2.21 -0.26
N VAL A 203 8.90 1.54 -0.23
CA VAL A 203 7.71 1.89 -1.03
C VAL A 203 6.71 2.62 -0.14
N SER A 204 6.35 3.85 -0.52
CA SER A 204 5.26 4.59 0.13
C SER A 204 3.95 4.35 -0.58
N ILE A 205 2.93 3.93 0.16
CA ILE A 205 1.56 3.79 -0.33
C ILE A 205 0.63 4.73 0.43
N ALA A 206 -0.38 5.24 -0.27
CA ALA A 206 -1.47 5.98 0.31
C ALA A 206 -2.79 5.33 -0.10
N PHE A 207 -3.71 5.14 0.84
CA PHE A 207 -5.02 4.58 0.55
C PHE A 207 -6.06 5.13 1.51
N ILE A 208 -7.34 5.05 1.11
CA ILE A 208 -8.45 5.53 1.93
C ILE A 208 -9.29 4.35 2.36
N ILE A 209 -9.65 4.35 3.65
CA ILE A 209 -10.56 3.37 4.25
C ILE A 209 -11.76 4.09 4.89
N PRO A 210 -12.95 3.45 4.91
CA PRO A 210 -14.02 3.87 5.79
C PRO A 210 -13.58 3.76 7.26
N SER A 211 -14.04 4.70 8.08
CA SER A 211 -13.84 4.73 9.54
C SER A 211 -14.75 3.71 10.25
N GLU A 212 -14.58 2.44 9.90
CA GLU A 212 -15.34 1.31 10.43
C GLU A 212 -14.43 0.32 11.19
N HIS A 213 -15.02 -0.45 12.10
CA HIS A 213 -14.27 -1.41 12.90
C HIS A 213 -13.54 -2.45 12.04
N GLY A 214 -12.22 -2.52 12.20
CA GLY A 214 -11.38 -3.54 11.59
C GLY A 214 -10.99 -3.29 10.13
N THR A 215 -11.44 -2.21 9.47
CA THR A 215 -11.06 -1.90 8.07
C THR A 215 -9.55 -1.71 7.94
N LEU A 216 -8.94 -0.93 8.82
CA LEU A 216 -7.49 -0.73 8.87
C LEU A 216 -6.74 -2.05 9.09
N ALA A 217 -7.21 -2.87 10.04
CA ALA A 217 -6.58 -4.15 10.35
C ALA A 217 -6.62 -5.11 9.14
N GLN A 218 -7.74 -5.14 8.40
CA GLN A 218 -7.85 -5.95 7.17
C GLN A 218 -6.92 -5.46 6.06
N ALA A 219 -6.84 -4.14 5.84
CA ALA A 219 -5.92 -3.55 4.86
C ALA A 219 -4.46 -3.87 5.20
N ILE A 220 -4.04 -3.64 6.45
CA ILE A 220 -2.67 -3.94 6.90
C ILE A 220 -2.37 -5.44 6.83
N SER A 221 -3.35 -6.31 7.11
CA SER A 221 -3.13 -7.75 7.06
C SER A 221 -2.70 -8.22 5.66
N VAL A 222 -3.10 -7.54 4.57
CA VAL A 222 -2.61 -7.84 3.21
C VAL A 222 -1.08 -7.76 3.15
N LEU A 223 -0.47 -6.78 3.82
CA LEU A 223 0.98 -6.62 3.87
C LEU A 223 1.62 -7.77 4.66
N SER A 224 1.00 -8.18 5.76
CA SER A 224 1.46 -9.30 6.59
C SER A 224 1.46 -10.64 5.85
N ASP A 225 0.42 -10.91 5.04
CA ASP A 225 0.36 -12.12 4.21
C ASP A 225 1.52 -12.22 3.21
N HIS A 226 2.03 -11.07 2.75
CA HIS A 226 3.16 -10.95 1.84
C HIS A 226 4.50 -10.76 2.57
N ARG A 227 4.52 -10.88 3.91
CA ARG A 227 5.71 -10.72 4.76
C ARG A 227 6.42 -9.37 4.59
N LEU A 228 5.65 -8.32 4.29
CA LEU A 228 6.19 -6.97 4.16
C LEU A 228 6.27 -6.30 5.53
N ASN A 229 7.40 -5.65 5.80
CA ASN A 229 7.62 -4.88 7.01
C ASN A 229 7.10 -3.45 6.83
N ILE A 230 6.52 -2.89 7.89
CA ILE A 230 6.08 -1.49 7.93
C ILE A 230 7.14 -0.69 8.66
N GLU A 231 7.74 0.29 7.99
CA GLU A 231 8.73 1.20 8.60
C GLU A 231 8.06 2.39 9.26
N PHE A 232 6.98 2.88 8.63
CA PHE A 232 6.24 4.02 9.13
C PHE A 232 4.77 3.92 8.72
N LEU A 233 3.89 4.33 9.61
CA LEU A 233 2.45 4.38 9.39
C LEU A 233 1.90 5.64 10.02
N GLN A 234 1.11 6.37 9.25
CA GLN A 234 0.32 7.49 9.73
C GLN A 234 -1.05 7.49 9.08
N PHE A 235 -1.98 8.18 9.70
CA PHE A 235 -3.31 8.33 9.14
C PHE A 235 -3.93 9.67 9.53
N LYS A 236 -4.88 10.12 8.71
CA LYS A 236 -5.63 11.36 8.93
C LYS A 236 -7.08 11.16 8.53
N LYS A 237 -7.96 11.69 9.38
CA LYS A 237 -9.38 11.80 9.04
C LYS A 237 -9.59 12.71 7.84
N CYS A 238 -10.38 12.25 6.91
CA CYS A 238 -10.75 12.98 5.71
C CYS A 238 -12.16 12.60 5.27
N SER A 239 -12.64 13.24 4.22
CA SER A 239 -13.79 12.79 3.46
C SER A 239 -13.32 12.46 2.04
N TYR A 240 -13.90 11.43 1.44
CA TYR A 240 -13.51 10.98 0.11
C TYR A 240 -14.74 10.51 -0.67
N GLU A 241 -15.01 11.17 -1.80
CA GLU A 241 -16.21 10.93 -2.60
C GLU A 241 -17.48 10.93 -1.70
N ASP A 242 -18.23 9.83 -1.66
CA ASP A 242 -19.43 9.67 -0.84
C ASP A 242 -19.16 9.16 0.60
N ILE A 243 -17.89 9.01 0.99
CA ILE A 243 -17.48 8.53 2.32
C ILE A 243 -17.14 9.73 3.20
N GLU A 244 -18.10 10.15 4.04
CA GLU A 244 -17.92 11.31 4.94
C GLU A 244 -16.90 11.06 6.05
N ASP A 245 -16.99 9.92 6.74
CA ASP A 245 -16.03 9.51 7.79
C ASP A 245 -15.03 8.50 7.21
N ALA A 246 -14.02 9.04 6.52
CA ALA A 246 -12.95 8.29 5.92
C ALA A 246 -11.61 8.58 6.59
N CYS A 247 -10.63 7.74 6.29
CA CYS A 247 -9.28 7.89 6.78
C CYS A 247 -8.28 7.69 5.65
N LEU A 248 -7.48 8.72 5.36
CA LEU A 248 -6.30 8.62 4.52
C LEU A 248 -5.19 7.98 5.35
N VAL A 249 -4.72 6.82 4.91
CA VAL A 249 -3.64 6.07 5.55
C VAL A 249 -2.43 6.12 4.61
N VAL A 250 -1.26 6.39 5.18
CA VAL A 250 0.02 6.37 4.47
C VAL A 250 0.94 5.40 5.18
N ILE A 251 1.52 4.48 4.42
CA ILE A 251 2.42 3.45 4.93
C ILE A 251 3.70 3.45 4.10
N ASP A 252 4.83 3.44 4.79
CA ASP A 252 6.13 3.11 4.22
C ASP A 252 6.44 1.63 4.47
N LEU A 253 6.71 0.91 3.39
CA LEU A 253 6.96 -0.53 3.37
C LEU A 253 8.41 -0.79 2.99
N SER A 254 9.09 -1.65 3.75
CA SER A 254 10.38 -2.18 3.30
C SER A 254 10.14 -3.15 2.14
N GLY A 255 10.83 -2.93 1.01
CA GLY A 255 10.77 -3.84 -0.13
C GLY A 255 11.02 -3.16 -1.47
N ASP A 256 11.40 -3.97 -2.46
CA ASP A 256 11.59 -3.50 -3.83
C ASP A 256 10.24 -3.47 -4.57
N ILE A 257 9.96 -2.36 -5.25
CA ILE A 257 8.70 -2.13 -5.97
C ILE A 257 8.44 -3.14 -7.09
N ALA A 258 9.50 -3.73 -7.66
CA ALA A 258 9.40 -4.75 -8.71
C ALA A 258 9.26 -6.17 -8.14
N SER A 259 9.44 -6.38 -6.83
CA SER A 259 9.33 -7.70 -6.22
C SER A 259 7.91 -8.25 -6.31
N VAL A 260 7.78 -9.56 -6.47
CA VAL A 260 6.47 -10.22 -6.57
C VAL A 260 5.63 -9.98 -5.31
N ASP A 261 6.25 -9.99 -4.13
CA ASP A 261 5.56 -9.81 -2.84
C ASP A 261 4.96 -8.40 -2.73
N VAL A 262 5.74 -7.36 -3.05
CA VAL A 262 5.24 -5.99 -3.09
C VAL A 262 4.17 -5.85 -4.17
N ARG A 263 4.46 -6.19 -5.43
CA ARG A 263 3.50 -6.05 -6.54
C ARG A 263 2.16 -6.75 -6.27
N SER A 264 2.18 -7.94 -5.67
CA SER A 264 0.97 -8.68 -5.31
C SER A 264 0.14 -7.96 -4.25
N SER A 265 0.78 -7.41 -3.21
CA SER A 265 0.11 -6.60 -2.19
C SER A 265 -0.48 -5.30 -2.75
N LEU A 266 0.28 -4.61 -3.63
CA LEU A 266 -0.16 -3.37 -4.26
C LEU A 266 -1.37 -3.66 -5.17
N PHE A 267 -1.34 -4.74 -5.93
CA PHE A 267 -2.44 -5.15 -6.80
C PHE A 267 -3.70 -5.47 -5.99
N GLN A 268 -3.55 -6.20 -4.88
CA GLN A 268 -4.67 -6.52 -3.99
C GLN A 268 -5.30 -5.26 -3.39
N LEU A 269 -4.48 -4.39 -2.79
CA LEU A 269 -4.96 -3.16 -2.14
C LEU A 269 -5.60 -2.22 -3.17
N ALA A 270 -5.00 -2.09 -4.35
CA ALA A 270 -5.54 -1.26 -5.43
C ALA A 270 -6.90 -1.75 -5.95
N THR A 271 -7.15 -3.05 -5.89
CA THR A 271 -8.39 -3.65 -6.39
C THR A 271 -9.50 -3.63 -5.34
N GLU A 272 -9.17 -3.77 -4.06
CA GLU A 272 -10.15 -3.96 -2.97
C GLU A 272 -10.50 -2.67 -2.22
N LEU A 273 -9.65 -1.63 -2.27
CA LEU A 273 -9.88 -0.39 -1.53
C LEU A 273 -10.56 0.68 -2.41
N PRO A 274 -11.37 1.57 -1.81
CA PRO A 274 -12.01 2.69 -2.53
C PRO A 274 -11.00 3.61 -3.22
N PHE A 275 -9.84 3.82 -2.60
CA PHE A 275 -8.74 4.59 -3.16
C PHE A 275 -7.42 3.97 -2.73
N PHE A 276 -6.49 3.89 -3.66
CA PHE A 276 -5.14 3.41 -3.44
C PHE A 276 -4.18 4.04 -4.44
N ARG A 277 -2.98 4.38 -3.99
CA ARG A 277 -1.90 4.86 -4.84
C ARG A 277 -0.53 4.58 -4.24
N VAL A 278 0.43 4.23 -5.09
CA VAL A 278 1.85 4.34 -4.74
C VAL A 278 2.24 5.81 -4.79
N VAL A 279 2.73 6.37 -3.69
CA VAL A 279 3.08 7.79 -3.58
C VAL A 279 4.59 8.02 -3.48
N GLY A 280 5.39 6.97 -3.42
CA GLY A 280 6.83 7.09 -3.41
C GLY A 280 7.57 5.76 -3.50
N PHE A 281 8.81 5.84 -3.95
CA PHE A 281 9.79 4.75 -3.95
C PHE A 281 11.16 5.40 -3.79
N ARG A 282 11.86 5.01 -2.73
CA ARG A 282 13.09 5.69 -2.31
C ARG A 282 13.99 4.74 -1.53
N GLU A 283 15.22 5.17 -1.33
CA GLU A 283 16.12 4.59 -0.34
C GLU A 283 15.61 4.87 1.09
N SER A 284 15.76 3.91 2.00
CA SER A 284 15.47 4.16 3.41
C SER A 284 16.38 5.27 3.94
N VAL A 285 15.86 6.04 4.88
CA VAL A 285 16.65 7.08 5.56
C VAL A 285 17.21 6.43 6.80
N ASP A 286 18.53 6.17 6.81
CA ASP A 286 19.23 5.66 8.00
C ASP A 286 18.78 6.44 9.24
N VAL A 287 18.23 5.73 10.23
CA VAL A 287 17.74 6.28 11.50
C VAL A 287 18.92 6.65 12.40
#